data_AF-A0A1L0DEP7-F1
#
_entry.id   AF-A0A1L0DEP7-F1
#
_cell.length_a   1.000
_cell.length_b   1.000
_cell.length_c   1.000
_cell.angle_alpha   90.00
_cell.angle_beta   90.00
_cell.angle_gamma   90.00
#
_symmetry.space_group_name_H-M   'P 1'
#
loop_
_entity.id
_entity.type
_entity.pdbx_description
1 polymer ?
#
loop_
_entity_poly.entity_id
_entity_poly.type
_entity_poly.pdbx_seq_one_letter_code
_entity_poly.pdbx_strand_id
1 'polypeptide(L)'
;MNTPEDAKVMAWWDYGYQIGGMADRTTLVDNNTWNNTHIATVGKAMSSREEVSYEILRQHDVDYVLVIFGGVIGYSGDDINKFLWMVRIAEGIWPDEVKERDFFNSRGEYRVDHEATETMKNSLMYKMSYYRFAELYGGKDAPDRVRNQNIPADRKITLDTLEEAFTSQNWIVRIYKVKDLDNLGREMHLAADFDRSANSTLTKRSRAIRKPLTDLRV
;
A
#
# COMPACT_ATOMS: atom_id res chain seq x y z
N MET A 1 -3.94 -23.11 -11.70
CA MET A 1 -3.64 -22.26 -10.52
C MET A 1 -2.92 -21.03 -11.05
N ASN A 2 -3.26 -19.81 -10.59
CA ASN A 2 -2.77 -18.56 -11.19
C ASN A 2 -1.56 -17.95 -10.46
N THR A 3 -1.12 -18.56 -9.35
CA THR A 3 0.11 -18.18 -8.64
C THR A 3 0.97 -19.43 -8.42
N PRO A 4 2.30 -19.28 -8.22
CA PRO A 4 3.16 -20.37 -7.74
C PRO A 4 2.61 -20.98 -6.44
N GLU A 5 2.89 -22.26 -6.21
CA GLU A 5 2.43 -23.00 -5.02
C GLU A 5 3.14 -22.54 -3.74
N ASP A 6 4.40 -22.14 -3.87
CA ASP A 6 5.25 -21.62 -2.80
C ASP A 6 5.10 -20.12 -2.57
N ALA A 7 4.21 -19.45 -3.32
CA ALA A 7 4.01 -18.02 -3.21
C ALA A 7 3.54 -17.61 -1.80
N LYS A 8 4.17 -16.57 -1.25
CA LYS A 8 3.85 -16.02 0.06
C LYS A 8 2.90 -14.82 -0.05
N VAL A 9 1.80 -14.89 0.69
CA VAL A 9 0.77 -13.84 0.73
C VAL A 9 0.83 -13.11 2.07
N MET A 10 1.06 -11.80 2.03
CA MET A 10 0.89 -10.93 3.19
C MET A 10 -0.54 -10.38 3.21
N ALA A 11 -1.22 -10.55 4.34
CA ALA A 11 -2.55 -10.01 4.61
C ALA A 11 -2.66 -9.70 6.11
N TRP A 12 -3.72 -9.01 6.53
CA TRP A 12 -4.00 -8.86 7.96
C TRP A 12 -4.31 -10.21 8.61
N TRP A 13 -3.97 -10.37 9.89
CA TRP A 13 -3.98 -11.66 10.59
C TRP A 13 -5.38 -12.31 10.64
N ASP A 14 -6.45 -11.51 10.66
CA ASP A 14 -7.85 -11.98 10.60
C ASP A 14 -8.10 -12.98 9.45
N TYR A 15 -7.38 -12.84 8.33
CA TYR A 15 -7.62 -13.60 7.10
C TYR A 15 -6.69 -14.80 6.93
N GLY A 16 -5.70 -15.01 7.80
CA GLY A 16 -4.64 -16.01 7.60
C GLY A 16 -5.17 -17.43 7.41
N TYR A 17 -6.12 -17.86 8.24
CA TYR A 17 -6.73 -19.20 8.11
C TYR A 17 -7.57 -19.37 6.84
N GLN A 18 -8.26 -18.31 6.39
CA GLN A 18 -9.04 -18.38 5.15
C GLN A 18 -8.13 -18.49 3.93
N ILE A 19 -7.01 -17.77 3.92
CA ILE A 19 -6.02 -17.86 2.85
C ILE A 19 -5.38 -19.25 2.84
N GLY A 20 -4.92 -19.75 4.00
CA GLY A 20 -4.35 -21.10 4.08
C GLY A 20 -5.34 -22.20 3.71
N GLY A 21 -6.59 -22.11 4.15
CA GLY A 21 -7.61 -23.14 3.91
C GLY A 21 -8.23 -23.11 2.51
N MET A 22 -8.42 -21.92 1.91
CA MET A 22 -9.10 -21.79 0.62
C MET A 22 -8.13 -21.61 -0.55
N ALA A 23 -7.06 -20.84 -0.36
CA ALA A 23 -6.09 -20.57 -1.42
C ALA A 23 -4.91 -21.55 -1.40
N ASP A 24 -4.72 -22.29 -0.31
CA ASP A 24 -3.59 -23.21 -0.10
C ASP A 24 -2.25 -22.50 -0.36
N ARG A 25 -2.07 -21.36 0.31
CA ARG A 25 -0.86 -20.51 0.22
C ARG A 25 -0.30 -20.16 1.58
N THR A 26 1.01 -19.97 1.61
CA THR A 26 1.74 -19.55 2.81
C THR A 26 1.37 -18.10 3.16
N THR A 27 1.03 -17.86 4.43
CA THR A 27 0.76 -16.52 4.96
C THR A 27 1.80 -16.09 5.96
N LEU A 28 2.14 -14.80 5.95
CA LEU A 28 3.15 -14.25 6.88
C LEU A 28 2.65 -14.23 8.34
N VAL A 29 1.38 -13.89 8.54
CA VAL A 29 0.74 -13.85 9.85
C VAL A 29 -0.58 -14.63 9.82
N ASP A 30 -0.97 -15.18 10.97
CA ASP A 30 -2.16 -15.99 11.12
C ASP A 30 -2.99 -15.60 12.35
N ASN A 31 -4.17 -16.20 12.47
CA ASN A 31 -5.16 -15.89 13.49
C ASN A 31 -4.81 -16.48 14.88
N ASN A 32 -3.67 -17.18 15.00
CA ASN A 32 -3.21 -17.72 16.28
C ASN A 32 -2.55 -16.64 17.15
N THR A 33 -2.08 -15.54 16.56
CA THR A 33 -1.58 -14.34 17.24
C THR A 33 -0.46 -14.55 18.28
N TRP A 34 0.30 -15.64 18.17
CA TRP A 34 1.31 -16.01 19.17
C TRP A 34 2.60 -15.16 19.11
N ASN A 35 2.90 -14.54 17.96
CA ASN A 35 4.07 -13.69 17.75
C ASN A 35 3.65 -12.26 17.40
N ASN A 36 3.50 -11.42 18.43
CA ASN A 36 3.08 -10.02 18.30
C ASN A 36 4.02 -9.18 17.44
N THR A 37 5.33 -9.45 17.48
CA THR A 37 6.31 -8.72 16.66
C THR A 37 6.04 -8.93 15.17
N HIS A 38 5.64 -10.13 14.77
CA HIS A 38 5.37 -10.42 13.36
C HIS A 38 4.10 -9.72 12.86
N ILE A 39 3.07 -9.65 13.71
CA ILE A 39 1.85 -8.87 13.46
C ILE A 39 2.20 -7.38 13.34
N ALA A 40 3.04 -6.89 14.24
CA ALA A 40 3.50 -5.52 14.21
C ALA A 40 4.29 -5.21 12.92
N THR A 41 5.10 -6.14 12.41
CA THR A 41 5.79 -5.97 11.13
C THR A 41 4.81 -5.79 9.97
N VAL A 42 3.74 -6.58 9.91
CA VAL A 42 2.67 -6.38 8.92
C VAL A 42 1.99 -5.04 9.11
N GLY A 43 1.70 -4.66 10.36
CA GLY A 43 1.15 -3.35 10.68
C GLY A 43 2.02 -2.20 10.19
N LYS A 44 3.33 -2.28 10.46
CA LYS A 44 4.35 -1.32 10.02
C LYS A 44 4.41 -1.25 8.50
N ALA A 45 4.42 -2.38 7.79
CA ALA A 45 4.42 -2.40 6.33
C ALA A 45 3.16 -1.75 5.76
N MET A 46 1.98 -2.02 6.32
CA MET A 46 0.72 -1.43 5.86
C MET A 46 0.61 0.07 6.16
N SER A 47 1.17 0.53 7.27
CA SER A 47 1.10 1.93 7.71
C SER A 47 2.20 2.84 7.16
N SER A 48 3.29 2.26 6.66
CA SER A 48 4.43 3.02 6.15
C SER A 48 4.27 3.46 4.69
N ARG A 49 5.16 4.35 4.25
CA ARG A 49 5.29 4.71 2.84
C ARG A 49 5.82 3.54 2.03
N GLU A 50 5.49 3.51 0.74
CA GLU A 50 5.83 2.41 -0.16
C GLU A 50 7.32 2.06 -0.20
N GLU A 51 8.22 3.03 -0.03
CA GLU A 51 9.67 2.80 -0.02
C GLU A 51 10.09 1.94 1.19
N VAL A 52 9.59 2.28 2.38
CA VAL A 52 9.86 1.55 3.62
C VAL A 52 9.14 0.20 3.61
N SER A 53 7.88 0.18 3.16
CA SER A 53 7.09 -1.03 3.11
C SER A 53 7.69 -2.06 2.15
N TYR A 54 8.26 -1.63 1.02
CA TYR A 54 8.89 -2.52 0.06
C TYR A 54 10.11 -3.24 0.63
N GLU A 55 10.94 -2.55 1.42
CA GLU A 55 12.07 -3.20 2.11
C GLU A 55 11.58 -4.31 3.04
N ILE A 56 10.52 -4.07 3.81
CA ILE A 56 9.91 -5.06 4.70
C ILE A 56 9.35 -6.24 3.88
N LEU A 57 8.60 -5.96 2.81
CA LEU A 57 8.05 -7.00 1.94
C LEU A 57 9.15 -7.91 1.38
N ARG A 58 10.27 -7.34 0.93
CA ARG A 58 11.41 -8.08 0.39
C ARG A 58 12.17 -8.86 1.46
N GLN A 59 12.37 -8.30 2.66
CA GLN A 59 13.02 -8.99 3.78
C GLN A 59 12.25 -10.23 4.25
N HIS A 60 10.94 -10.26 4.03
CA HIS A 60 10.06 -11.36 4.38
C HIS A 60 9.67 -12.26 3.18
N ASP A 61 10.33 -12.08 2.02
CA ASP A 61 10.06 -12.80 0.77
C ASP A 61 8.57 -12.79 0.36
N VAL A 62 7.87 -11.67 0.55
CA VAL A 62 6.45 -11.57 0.18
C VAL A 62 6.30 -11.42 -1.33
N ASP A 63 5.50 -12.28 -1.94
CA ASP A 63 5.18 -12.22 -3.38
C ASP A 63 3.89 -11.44 -3.65
N TYR A 64 2.89 -11.60 -2.79
CA TYR A 64 1.58 -10.99 -2.94
C TYR A 64 1.11 -10.30 -1.67
N VAL A 65 0.40 -9.20 -1.82
CA VAL A 65 -0.27 -8.47 -0.74
C VAL A 65 -1.77 -8.46 -1.01
N LEU A 66 -2.56 -8.91 -0.03
CA LEU A 66 -4.01 -8.90 -0.10
C LEU A 66 -4.56 -7.82 0.84
N VAL A 67 -5.46 -7.00 0.33
CA VAL A 67 -6.25 -6.04 1.12
C VAL A 67 -7.74 -6.23 0.87
N ILE A 68 -8.53 -6.06 1.93
CA ILE A 68 -9.98 -5.99 1.86
C ILE A 68 -10.41 -4.52 1.77
N PHE A 69 -11.16 -4.18 0.74
CA PHE A 69 -11.66 -2.84 0.48
C PHE A 69 -13.18 -2.81 0.31
N GLY A 70 -13.88 -2.07 1.17
CA GLY A 70 -15.34 -2.05 1.19
C GLY A 70 -15.97 -0.85 0.49
N GLY A 71 -15.17 0.12 0.04
CA GLY A 71 -15.65 1.45 -0.36
C GLY A 71 -16.62 1.45 -1.54
N VAL A 72 -16.58 0.44 -2.42
CA VAL A 72 -17.55 0.31 -3.52
C VAL A 72 -18.92 -0.10 -3.00
N ILE A 73 -19.07 -1.14 -2.18
CA ILE A 73 -20.40 -1.67 -1.84
C ILE A 73 -20.88 -1.30 -0.42
N GLY A 74 -20.05 -0.59 0.36
CA GLY A 74 -20.37 -0.27 1.76
C GLY A 74 -20.09 -1.42 2.72
N TYR A 75 -19.11 -2.29 2.41
CA TYR A 75 -18.70 -3.36 3.32
C TYR A 75 -17.83 -2.81 4.45
N SER A 76 -18.39 -2.68 5.66
CA SER A 76 -17.71 -2.03 6.80
C SER A 76 -16.59 -2.85 7.45
N GLY A 77 -16.51 -4.15 7.16
CA GLY A 77 -15.49 -5.05 7.70
C GLY A 77 -14.15 -5.01 6.97
N ASP A 78 -13.84 -3.91 6.28
CA ASP A 78 -12.66 -3.75 5.43
C ASP A 78 -11.44 -3.21 6.20
N ASP A 79 -10.28 -3.24 5.54
CA ASP A 79 -9.00 -3.01 6.24
C ASP A 79 -8.78 -1.55 6.61
N ILE A 80 -9.36 -0.60 5.88
CA ILE A 80 -9.26 0.84 6.20
C ILE A 80 -9.98 1.18 7.53
N ASN A 81 -11.05 0.46 7.90
CA ASN A 81 -11.70 0.63 9.22
C ASN A 81 -10.89 0.00 10.35
N LYS A 82 -10.17 -1.08 10.06
CA LYS A 82 -9.29 -1.75 11.03
C LYS A 82 -7.90 -1.12 11.10
N PHE A 83 -7.57 -0.21 10.18
CA PHE A 83 -6.21 0.27 9.96
C PHE A 83 -5.57 0.92 11.19
N LEU A 84 -6.32 1.66 12.02
CA LEU A 84 -5.75 2.21 13.26
C LEU A 84 -5.29 1.14 14.25
N TRP A 85 -5.85 -0.07 14.23
CA TRP A 85 -5.31 -1.19 15.01
C TRP A 85 -3.93 -1.61 14.51
N MET A 86 -3.74 -1.64 13.18
CA MET A 86 -2.44 -1.92 12.57
C MET A 86 -1.39 -0.90 13.01
N VAL A 87 -1.76 0.39 12.97
CA VAL A 87 -0.91 1.51 13.37
C VAL A 87 -0.53 1.40 14.85
N ARG A 88 -1.49 1.17 15.75
CA ARG A 88 -1.23 1.06 17.19
C ARG A 88 -0.33 -0.12 17.56
N ILE A 89 -0.53 -1.27 16.91
CA ILE A 89 0.31 -2.45 17.15
C ILE A 89 1.74 -2.18 16.65
N ALA A 90 1.90 -1.52 15.50
CA ALA A 90 3.20 -1.13 14.97
C ALA A 90 3.90 -0.08 15.85
N GLU A 91 3.19 0.97 16.28
CA GLU A 91 3.70 2.01 17.19
C GLU A 91 4.19 1.43 18.53
N GLY A 92 3.52 0.39 19.04
CA GLY A 92 3.96 -0.30 20.26
C GLY A 92 5.35 -0.94 20.17
N ILE A 93 5.83 -1.24 18.96
CA ILE A 93 7.16 -1.84 18.73
C ILE A 93 8.15 -0.83 18.13
N TRP A 94 7.70 0.05 17.21
CA TRP A 94 8.51 1.08 16.54
C TRP A 94 7.91 2.49 16.73
N PRO A 95 7.91 3.03 17.95
CA PRO A 95 7.27 4.32 18.27
C PRO A 95 7.93 5.53 17.60
N ASP A 96 9.20 5.39 17.20
CA ASP A 96 9.93 6.46 16.50
C ASP A 96 9.62 6.50 15.00
N GLU A 97 9.11 5.40 14.44
CA GLU A 97 8.86 5.26 13.00
C GLU A 97 7.37 5.34 12.64
N VAL A 98 6.49 4.81 13.49
CA VAL A 98 5.04 4.81 13.30
C VAL A 98 4.39 5.47 14.50
N LYS A 99 3.60 6.53 14.26
CA LYS A 99 2.92 7.30 15.30
C LYS A 99 1.46 7.45 14.94
N GLU A 100 0.55 7.03 15.82
CA GLU A 100 -0.89 7.12 15.58
C GLU A 100 -1.32 8.56 15.26
N ARG A 101 -0.76 9.54 15.95
CA ARG A 101 -1.13 10.97 15.79
C ARG A 101 -0.98 11.47 14.35
N ASP A 102 -0.03 10.94 13.59
CA ASP A 102 0.27 11.39 12.23
C ASP A 102 -0.82 11.02 11.21
N PHE A 103 -1.71 10.09 11.56
CA PHE A 103 -2.86 9.69 10.75
C PHE A 103 -4.12 10.54 11.00
N PHE A 104 -4.08 11.42 11.99
CA PHE A 104 -5.18 12.34 12.30
C PHE A 104 -4.84 13.75 11.84
N ASN A 105 -5.82 14.44 11.25
CA ASN A 105 -5.62 15.83 10.85
C ASN A 105 -5.41 16.76 12.07
N SER A 106 -5.20 18.05 11.82
CA SER A 106 -4.99 19.05 12.88
C SER A 106 -6.17 19.14 13.86
N ARG A 107 -7.39 18.82 13.42
CA ARG A 107 -8.61 18.76 14.24
C ARG A 107 -8.77 17.45 15.02
N GLY A 108 -7.87 16.47 14.82
CA GLY A 108 -7.93 15.17 15.48
C GLY A 108 -8.90 14.20 14.81
N GLU A 109 -9.23 14.41 13.53
CA GLU A 109 -10.17 13.55 12.79
C GLU A 109 -9.43 12.55 11.92
N TYR A 110 -9.96 11.32 11.86
CA TYR A 110 -9.52 10.26 10.97
C TYR A 110 -10.24 10.40 9.62
N ARG A 111 -9.52 10.91 8.61
CA ARG A 111 -10.07 11.24 7.28
C ARG A 111 -9.36 10.46 6.19
N VAL A 112 -10.08 10.19 5.09
CA VAL A 112 -9.57 9.54 3.87
C VAL A 112 -9.77 10.40 2.61
N ASP A 113 -10.46 11.54 2.76
CA ASP A 113 -10.73 12.50 1.70
C ASP A 113 -9.63 13.57 1.56
N HIS A 114 -9.98 14.71 0.95
CA HIS A 114 -9.11 15.89 0.83
C HIS A 114 -8.45 16.30 2.14
N GLU A 115 -9.12 16.12 3.29
CA GLU A 115 -8.63 16.52 4.62
C GLU A 115 -7.75 15.45 5.29
N ALA A 116 -7.52 14.31 4.65
CA ALA A 116 -6.60 13.29 5.12
C ALA A 116 -5.15 13.80 5.17
N THR A 117 -4.38 13.36 6.17
CA THR A 117 -2.97 13.73 6.31
C THR A 117 -2.14 13.17 5.17
N GLU A 118 -0.97 13.78 4.93
CA GLU A 118 -0.01 13.22 3.99
C GLU A 118 0.48 11.83 4.44
N THR A 119 0.62 11.58 5.73
CA THR A 119 0.96 10.24 6.25
C THR A 119 -0.10 9.21 5.84
N MET A 120 -1.39 9.53 6.01
CA MET A 120 -2.48 8.67 5.55
C MET A 120 -2.41 8.45 4.03
N LYS A 121 -2.38 9.52 3.24
CA LYS A 121 -2.41 9.45 1.76
C LYS A 121 -1.19 8.74 1.17
N ASN A 122 -0.05 8.77 1.85
CA ASN A 122 1.18 8.09 1.42
C ASN A 122 1.35 6.67 2.00
N SER A 123 0.50 6.25 2.93
CA SER A 123 0.57 4.89 3.48
C SER A 123 0.27 3.82 2.44
N LEU A 124 0.93 2.68 2.55
CA LEU A 124 0.73 1.56 1.62
C LEU A 124 -0.73 1.10 1.60
N MET A 125 -1.36 0.99 2.77
CA MET A 125 -2.77 0.61 2.90
C MET A 125 -3.71 1.55 2.13
N TYR A 126 -3.53 2.87 2.26
CA TYR A 126 -4.34 3.86 1.55
C TYR A 126 -4.15 3.74 0.04
N LYS A 127 -2.88 3.69 -0.40
CA LYS A 127 -2.55 3.59 -1.83
C LYS A 127 -3.13 2.31 -2.45
N MET A 128 -2.97 1.15 -1.79
CA MET A 128 -3.52 -0.13 -2.26
C MET A 128 -5.05 -0.17 -2.23
N SER A 129 -5.69 0.43 -1.22
CA SER A 129 -7.16 0.40 -1.12
C SER A 129 -7.82 1.27 -2.19
N TYR A 130 -7.30 2.48 -2.43
CA TYR A 130 -7.90 3.46 -3.33
C TYR A 130 -7.24 3.53 -4.72
N TYR A 131 -6.27 2.67 -5.04
CA TYR A 131 -5.65 2.61 -6.37
C TYR A 131 -6.73 2.53 -7.45
N ARG A 132 -6.73 3.48 -8.40
CA ARG A 132 -7.69 3.60 -9.51
C ARG A 132 -9.17 3.73 -9.10
N PHE A 133 -9.47 3.97 -7.83
CA PHE A 133 -10.86 4.08 -7.34
C PHE A 133 -11.62 5.25 -7.97
N ALA A 134 -10.97 6.39 -8.17
CA ALA A 134 -11.54 7.54 -8.89
C ALA A 134 -11.90 7.24 -10.35
N GLU A 135 -11.23 6.28 -10.99
CA GLU A 135 -11.50 5.91 -12.39
C GLU A 135 -12.89 5.29 -12.54
N LEU A 136 -13.41 4.60 -11.52
CA LEU A 136 -14.77 4.07 -11.49
C LEU A 136 -15.85 5.16 -11.60
N TYR A 137 -15.51 6.37 -11.20
CA TYR A 137 -16.40 7.53 -11.18
C TYR A 137 -16.04 8.56 -12.26
N GLY A 138 -15.37 8.10 -13.32
CA GLY A 138 -15.01 8.94 -14.47
C GLY A 138 -13.92 9.96 -14.16
N GLY A 139 -13.03 9.68 -13.20
CA GLY A 139 -11.95 10.57 -12.79
C GLY A 139 -12.43 11.77 -11.96
N LYS A 140 -13.62 11.69 -11.38
CA LYS A 140 -14.14 12.64 -10.39
C LYS A 140 -13.95 12.07 -8.99
N ASP A 141 -14.12 12.93 -8.00
CA ASP A 141 -14.11 12.53 -6.60
C ASP A 141 -15.05 11.34 -6.37
N ALA A 142 -14.50 10.29 -5.77
CA ALA A 142 -15.14 8.99 -5.67
C ALA A 142 -15.76 8.81 -4.29
N PRO A 143 -17.08 8.58 -4.19
CA PRO A 143 -17.72 8.35 -2.90
C PRO A 143 -17.30 6.98 -2.33
N ASP A 144 -16.62 6.99 -1.18
CA ASP A 144 -16.48 5.81 -0.33
C ASP A 144 -17.77 5.63 0.48
N ARG A 145 -18.49 4.54 0.18
CA ARG A 145 -19.79 4.22 0.80
C ARG A 145 -19.70 3.78 2.26
N VAL A 146 -18.52 3.38 2.75
CA VAL A 146 -18.30 2.99 4.15
C VAL A 146 -18.05 4.22 5.02
N ARG A 147 -17.20 5.13 4.58
CA ARG A 147 -16.83 6.35 5.35
C ARG A 147 -17.74 7.53 5.10
N ASN A 148 -18.56 7.49 4.05
CA ASN A 148 -19.31 8.63 3.53
C ASN A 148 -18.38 9.84 3.26
N GLN A 149 -17.23 9.56 2.65
CA GLN A 149 -16.20 10.55 2.32
C GLN A 149 -15.86 10.45 0.83
N ASN A 150 -15.53 11.60 0.23
CA ASN A 150 -15.21 11.68 -1.19
C ASN A 150 -13.70 11.59 -1.38
N ILE A 151 -13.25 10.49 -1.98
CA ILE A 151 -11.85 10.24 -2.27
C ILE A 151 -11.42 11.17 -3.41
N PRO A 152 -10.38 11.99 -3.19
CA PRO A 152 -10.01 13.05 -4.12
C PRO A 152 -9.44 12.48 -5.42
N ALA A 153 -9.91 13.00 -6.57
CA ALA A 153 -9.43 12.57 -7.88
C ALA A 153 -8.27 13.41 -8.43
N ASP A 154 -7.99 14.56 -7.83
CA ASP A 154 -6.88 15.45 -8.20
C ASP A 154 -5.50 14.81 -7.96
N ARG A 155 -5.41 13.93 -6.97
CA ARG A 155 -4.23 13.15 -6.64
C ARG A 155 -4.31 11.76 -7.26
N LYS A 156 -3.62 11.57 -8.39
CA LYS A 156 -3.46 10.23 -8.97
C LYS A 156 -2.63 9.35 -8.04
N ILE A 157 -3.23 8.27 -7.54
CA ILE A 157 -2.54 7.25 -6.76
C ILE A 157 -1.76 6.35 -7.72
N THR A 158 -0.45 6.25 -7.51
CA THR A 158 0.46 5.35 -8.24
C THR A 158 1.11 4.36 -7.29
N LEU A 159 1.38 3.15 -7.78
CA LEU A 159 2.14 2.12 -7.06
C LEU A 159 3.39 1.80 -7.88
N ASP A 160 4.55 2.01 -7.27
CA ASP A 160 5.85 1.91 -7.91
C ASP A 160 6.51 0.56 -7.63
N THR A 161 6.30 -0.01 -6.45
CA THR A 161 6.85 -1.29 -5.99
C THR A 161 5.85 -2.44 -6.05
N LEU A 162 4.57 -2.13 -6.27
CA LEU A 162 3.48 -3.10 -6.38
C LEU A 162 2.78 -2.99 -7.74
N GLU A 163 2.26 -4.11 -8.23
CA GLU A 163 1.38 -4.18 -9.40
C GLU A 163 0.03 -4.81 -9.03
N GLU A 164 -1.09 -4.27 -9.53
CA GLU A 164 -2.41 -4.87 -9.32
C GLU A 164 -2.50 -6.19 -10.09
N ALA A 165 -2.56 -7.31 -9.36
CA ALA A 165 -2.63 -8.66 -9.93
C ALA A 165 -4.07 -9.13 -10.11
N PHE A 166 -4.95 -8.79 -9.17
CA PHE A 166 -6.37 -9.14 -9.22
C PHE A 166 -7.21 -8.18 -8.38
N THR A 167 -8.37 -7.79 -8.89
CA THR A 167 -9.40 -7.09 -8.11
C THR A 167 -10.73 -7.79 -8.36
N SER A 168 -11.42 -8.18 -7.29
CA SER A 168 -12.72 -8.85 -7.37
C SER A 168 -13.80 -7.96 -8.00
N GLN A 169 -14.88 -8.57 -8.50
CA GLN A 169 -15.95 -7.86 -9.22
C GLN A 169 -16.51 -6.65 -8.45
N ASN A 170 -16.75 -6.83 -7.15
CA ASN A 170 -17.28 -5.77 -6.27
C ASN A 170 -16.18 -5.03 -5.49
N TRP A 171 -14.92 -5.20 -5.90
CA TRP A 171 -13.72 -4.58 -5.32
C TRP A 171 -13.51 -4.87 -3.83
N ILE A 172 -14.09 -5.96 -3.31
CA ILE A 172 -13.93 -6.39 -1.92
C ILE A 172 -12.51 -6.89 -1.67
N VAL A 173 -12.03 -7.80 -2.50
CA VAL A 173 -10.67 -8.35 -2.42
C VAL A 173 -9.82 -7.71 -3.51
N ARG A 174 -8.68 -7.14 -3.11
CA ARG A 174 -7.65 -6.64 -4.02
C ARG A 174 -6.33 -7.33 -3.70
N ILE A 175 -5.67 -7.83 -4.73
CA ILE A 175 -4.41 -8.56 -4.63
C ILE A 175 -3.38 -7.83 -5.49
N TYR A 176 -2.28 -7.49 -4.85
CA TYR A 176 -1.13 -6.84 -5.46
C TYR A 176 0.04 -7.80 -5.47
N LYS A 177 0.80 -7.83 -6.56
CA LYS A 177 2.06 -8.53 -6.64
C LYS A 177 3.21 -7.57 -6.34
N VAL A 178 4.14 -8.02 -5.52
CA VAL A 178 5.39 -7.30 -5.22
C VAL A 178 6.30 -7.40 -6.43
N LYS A 179 6.77 -6.27 -6.95
CA LYS A 179 7.69 -6.25 -8.08
C LYS A 179 9.06 -6.77 -7.67
N ASP A 180 9.79 -7.28 -8.66
CA ASP A 180 11.20 -7.62 -8.49
C ASP A 180 12.07 -6.36 -8.42
N LEU A 181 13.30 -6.54 -7.93
CA LEU A 181 14.31 -5.48 -7.94
C LEU A 181 14.60 -5.02 -9.37
N ASP A 182 14.84 -3.71 -9.52
CA ASP A 182 15.25 -3.15 -10.80
C ASP A 182 16.57 -3.78 -11.25
N ASN A 183 16.63 -4.22 -12.52
CA ASN A 183 17.79 -4.90 -13.10
C ASN A 183 19.08 -4.05 -13.08
N LEU A 184 18.96 -2.72 -12.94
CA LEU A 184 20.07 -1.78 -12.86
C LEU A 184 20.40 -1.39 -11.41
N GLY A 185 19.74 -2.00 -10.42
CA GLY A 185 19.91 -1.70 -9.00
C GLY A 185 19.43 -0.31 -8.59
N ARG A 186 18.54 0.32 -9.38
CA ARG A 186 17.97 1.62 -9.03
C ARG A 186 16.87 1.45 -7.98
N GLU A 187 16.61 2.50 -7.23
CA GLU A 187 15.42 2.57 -6.39
C GLU A 187 14.16 2.56 -7.27
N MET A 188 13.14 1.80 -6.84
CA MET A 188 11.94 1.53 -7.65
C MET A 188 11.17 2.80 -8.01
N HIS A 189 11.10 3.77 -7.09
CA HIS A 189 10.42 5.03 -7.34
C HIS A 189 11.15 5.86 -8.42
N LEU A 190 12.49 5.87 -8.42
CA LEU A 190 13.31 6.55 -9.44
C LEU A 190 13.15 5.89 -10.81
N ALA A 191 13.09 4.56 -10.85
CA ALA A 191 12.82 3.81 -12.07
C ALA A 191 11.43 4.13 -12.62
N ALA A 192 10.41 4.13 -11.76
CA ALA A 192 9.03 4.43 -12.14
C ALA A 192 8.86 5.88 -12.62
N ASP A 193 9.51 6.86 -11.95
CA ASP A 193 9.52 8.25 -12.37
C ASP A 193 10.21 8.46 -13.71
N PHE A 194 11.33 7.76 -13.94
CA PHE A 194 12.01 7.78 -15.23
C PHE A 194 11.08 7.30 -16.34
N ASP A 195 10.42 6.16 -16.17
CA ASP A 195 9.52 5.58 -17.18
C ASP A 195 8.29 6.47 -17.43
N ARG A 196 7.71 7.07 -16.38
CA ARG A 196 6.63 8.06 -16.52
C ARG A 196 7.08 9.30 -17.29
N SER A 197 8.27 9.82 -16.98
CA SER A 197 8.82 10.99 -17.64
C SER A 197 9.16 10.73 -19.11
N ALA A 198 9.63 9.52 -19.44
CA ALA A 198 9.95 9.11 -20.80
C ALA A 198 8.70 8.96 -21.67
N ASN A 199 7.58 8.53 -21.09
CA ASN A 199 6.29 8.34 -21.77
C ASN A 199 5.46 9.63 -21.90
N SER A 200 5.82 10.71 -21.21
CA SER A 200 5.16 12.01 -21.34
C SER A 200 5.56 12.68 -22.67
N THR A 201 4.60 12.82 -23.58
CA THR A 201 4.75 13.49 -24.88
C THR A 201 4.84 15.01 -24.79
N LEU A 202 4.72 15.61 -23.59
CA LEU A 202 4.37 17.02 -23.39
C LEU A 202 5.47 17.95 -22.85
N THR A 203 6.71 17.51 -22.66
CA THR A 203 7.78 18.42 -22.21
C THR A 203 8.91 18.50 -23.21
N LYS A 204 9.18 19.73 -23.71
CA LYS A 204 10.46 20.09 -24.32
C LYS A 204 11.58 19.47 -23.47
N ARG A 205 12.35 18.55 -24.04
CA ARG A 205 13.50 17.91 -23.37
C ARG A 205 14.53 18.97 -22.99
N SER A 206 14.35 19.66 -21.87
CA SER A 206 15.37 20.52 -21.30
C SER A 206 16.32 19.64 -20.50
N ARG A 207 17.40 19.19 -21.15
CA ARG A 207 18.45 18.44 -20.48
C ARG A 207 19.25 19.39 -19.60
N ALA A 208 19.04 19.34 -18.29
CA ALA A 208 19.88 20.05 -17.33
C ALA A 208 21.18 19.27 -17.14
N ILE A 209 22.31 19.82 -17.58
CA ILE A 209 23.63 19.26 -17.29
C ILE A 209 24.16 19.96 -16.03
N ARG A 210 24.18 19.24 -14.91
CA ARG A 210 24.78 19.70 -13.65
C ARG A 210 25.73 18.62 -13.15
N LYS A 211 26.83 19.02 -12.52
CA LYS A 211 27.75 18.08 -11.88
C LYS A 211 26.99 17.40 -10.72
N PRO A 212 26.86 16.07 -10.71
CA PRO A 212 26.19 15.38 -9.62
C PRO A 212 27.00 15.55 -8.33
N LEU A 213 26.30 15.81 -7.23
CA LEU A 213 26.86 15.76 -5.88
C LEU A 213 26.80 14.31 -5.43
N THR A 214 27.79 13.52 -5.84
CA THR A 214 27.96 12.14 -5.38
C THR A 214 29.35 12.01 -4.78
N ASP A 215 29.43 11.35 -3.64
CA ASP A 215 30.70 11.05 -2.99
C ASP A 215 31.57 10.12 -3.85
N LEU A 216 32.87 10.09 -3.56
CA LEU A 216 33.81 9.17 -4.20
C LEU A 216 33.39 7.74 -3.88
N ARG A 217 33.32 6.88 -4.91
CA ARG A 217 33.07 5.45 -4.71
C ARG A 217 34.23 4.85 -3.91
N VAL A 218 33.88 4.11 -2.86
CA VAL A 218 34.80 3.31 -2.04
C VAL A 218 35.22 2.07 -2.81
#